data_AF-R9MXU1-F1
#
_entry.id   AF-R9MXU1-F1
#
_cell.length_a   1.000
_cell.length_b   1.000
_cell.length_c   1.000
_cell.angle_alpha   90.00
_cell.angle_beta   90.00
_cell.angle_gamma   90.00
#
_symmetry.space_group_name_H-M   'P 1'
#
loop_
_entity.id
_entity.type
_entity.pdbx_description
1 polymer ?
#
loop_
_entity_poly.entity_id
_entity_poly.type
_entity_poly.pdbx_seq_one_letter_code
_entity_poly.pdbx_strand_id
1 'polypeptide(L)'
;MTLQELPLEEYNACVYWMDVRELEDKDLFSRCYKRLSDERRKKIDSYLFGRDRRLSLGAGILLDKGLSAYGLSEGEVSISYGKNGKPRLSRYPHIHFNLSHSGEMALTVFSSVDVGAILKRCRKRI
;
A
#
# COMPACT_ATOMS: atom_id res chain seq x y z
N MET A 1 13.79 -0.17 7.76
CA MET A 1 12.82 -0.33 6.68
C MET A 1 13.08 0.76 5.65
N THR A 2 13.36 0.41 4.39
CA THR A 2 13.68 1.37 3.34
C THR A 2 12.42 1.69 2.55
N LEU A 3 11.93 2.92 2.68
CA LEU A 3 10.83 3.45 1.88
C LEU A 3 11.42 4.42 0.86
N GLN A 4 11.01 4.28 -0.40
CA GLN A 4 11.43 5.15 -1.48
C GLN A 4 10.23 5.91 -2.03
N GLU A 5 10.45 7.14 -2.50
CA GLU A 5 9.41 8.01 -3.04
C GLU A 5 9.83 8.71 -4.35
N LEU A 6 8.84 9.01 -5.21
CA LEU A 6 9.01 9.78 -6.44
C LEU A 6 7.83 10.76 -6.62
N PRO A 7 8.04 12.08 -6.47
CA PRO A 7 7.02 13.08 -6.73
C PRO A 7 6.87 13.37 -8.24
N LEU A 8 5.65 13.67 -8.67
CA LEU A 8 5.26 14.09 -10.02
C LEU A 8 4.44 15.38 -9.90
N GLU A 9 5.10 16.51 -10.13
CA GLU A 9 4.64 17.85 -9.76
C GLU A 9 3.33 18.28 -10.44
N GLU A 10 3.11 17.90 -11.70
CA GLU A 10 1.93 18.30 -12.49
C GLU A 10 0.60 17.85 -11.86
N TYR A 11 0.61 16.73 -11.10
CA TYR A 11 -0.60 16.14 -10.50
C TYR A 11 -0.51 16.03 -8.97
N ASN A 12 0.49 16.67 -8.36
CA ASN A 12 0.83 16.47 -6.95
C ASN A 12 0.84 14.98 -6.58
N ALA A 13 1.38 14.15 -7.48
CA ALA A 13 1.38 12.71 -7.32
C ALA A 13 2.66 12.25 -6.66
N CYS A 14 2.57 11.25 -5.79
CA CYS A 14 3.72 10.67 -5.12
C CYS A 14 3.63 9.15 -5.17
N VAL A 15 4.68 8.51 -5.67
CA VAL A 15 4.79 7.05 -5.75
C VAL A 15 5.66 6.57 -4.60
N TYR A 16 5.17 5.65 -3.80
CA TYR A 16 5.91 4.96 -2.74
C TYR A 16 6.09 3.49 -3.09
N TRP A 17 7.26 2.92 -2.82
CA TRP A 17 7.47 1.49 -2.99
C TRP A 17 8.43 0.92 -1.95
N MET A 18 8.36 -0.40 -1.76
CA MET A 18 9.26 -1.14 -0.88
C MET A 18 9.45 -2.58 -1.33
N ASP A 19 10.59 -3.14 -0.92
CA ASP A 19 10.84 -4.58 -0.97
C ASP A 19 10.31 -5.23 0.31
N VAL A 20 9.36 -6.16 0.17
CA VAL A 20 8.70 -6.79 1.33
C VAL A 20 9.54 -7.90 1.95
N ARG A 21 10.72 -8.20 1.43
CA ARG A 21 11.71 -9.08 2.10
C ARG A 21 12.20 -8.49 3.41
N GLU A 22 12.18 -7.17 3.56
CA GLU A 22 12.45 -6.53 4.85
C GLU A 22 11.48 -6.98 5.95
N LEU A 23 10.27 -7.40 5.58
CA LEU A 23 9.23 -7.89 6.48
C LEU A 23 9.36 -9.40 6.81
N GLU A 24 10.48 -10.05 6.47
CA GLU A 24 10.83 -11.39 6.97
C GLU A 24 11.24 -11.34 8.45
N ASP A 25 11.73 -10.19 8.90
CA ASP A 25 11.92 -9.89 10.31
C ASP A 25 10.54 -9.92 11.03
N LYS A 26 10.37 -10.90 11.92
CA LYS A 26 9.11 -11.13 12.63
C LYS A 26 8.75 -10.01 13.60
N ASP A 27 9.75 -9.35 14.19
CA ASP A 27 9.52 -8.25 15.13
C ASP A 27 9.11 -6.99 14.39
N LEU A 28 9.75 -6.70 13.25
CA LEU A 28 9.32 -5.64 12.34
C LEU A 28 7.90 -5.92 11.82
N PHE A 29 7.64 -7.14 11.34
CA PHE A 29 6.32 -7.55 10.86
C PHE A 29 5.26 -7.31 11.94
N SER A 30 5.47 -7.81 13.16
CA SER A 30 4.53 -7.69 14.27
C SER A 30 4.24 -6.24 14.64
N ARG A 31 5.27 -5.40 14.72
CA ARG A 31 5.12 -3.96 15.04
C ARG A 31 4.31 -3.23 13.97
N CYS A 32 4.61 -3.45 12.70
CA CYS A 32 3.87 -2.83 11.60
C CYS A 32 2.43 -3.36 11.53
N TYR A 33 2.23 -4.67 11.64
CA TYR A 33 0.91 -5.30 11.60
C TYR A 33 -0.03 -4.73 12.67
N LYS A 34 0.45 -4.52 13.90
CA LYS A 34 -0.37 -3.99 15.00
C LYS A 34 -0.90 -2.57 14.78
N ARG A 35 -0.25 -1.77 13.91
CA ARG A 35 -0.64 -0.38 13.61
C ARG A 35 -1.75 -0.28 12.56
N LEU A 36 -1.97 -1.33 11.79
CA LEU A 36 -2.91 -1.32 10.68
C LEU A 36 -4.34 -1.62 11.14
N SER A 37 -5.29 -1.21 10.30
CA SER A 37 -6.72 -1.40 10.50
C SER A 37 -7.09 -2.87 10.68
N ASP A 38 -8.20 -3.13 11.40
CA ASP A 38 -8.73 -4.48 11.57
C ASP A 38 -9.06 -5.16 10.24
N GLU A 39 -9.56 -4.39 9.27
CA GLU A 39 -9.84 -4.90 7.93
C GLU A 39 -8.57 -5.39 7.25
N ARG A 40 -7.50 -4.59 7.31
CA ARG A 40 -6.21 -4.96 6.73
C ARG A 40 -5.60 -6.16 7.44
N ARG A 41 -5.64 -6.19 8.78
CA ARG A 41 -5.17 -7.32 9.58
C ARG A 41 -5.89 -8.62 9.22
N LYS A 42 -7.22 -8.60 9.12
CA LYS A 42 -8.02 -9.75 8.66
C LYS A 42 -7.62 -10.21 7.26
N LYS A 43 -7.39 -9.26 6.34
CA LYS A 43 -6.92 -9.59 4.99
C LYS A 43 -5.54 -10.26 5.02
N ILE A 44 -4.59 -9.71 5.78
CA ILE A 44 -3.27 -10.32 6.00
C ILE A 44 -3.44 -11.75 6.53
N ASP A 45 -4.29 -11.96 7.53
CA ASP A 45 -4.46 -13.25 8.18
C ASP A 45 -5.14 -14.31 7.31
N SER A 46 -5.91 -13.89 6.31
CA SER A 46 -6.56 -14.80 5.35
C SER A 46 -5.59 -15.45 4.35
N TYR A 47 -4.38 -14.89 4.16
CA TYR A 47 -3.42 -15.45 3.21
C TYR A 47 -2.74 -16.70 3.75
N LEU A 48 -2.66 -17.75 2.92
CA LEU A 48 -1.97 -18.99 3.27
C LEU A 48 -0.45 -18.81 3.33
N PHE A 49 0.13 -18.11 2.34
CA PHE A 49 1.57 -18.00 2.20
C PHE A 49 2.12 -16.73 2.85
N GLY A 50 3.24 -16.87 3.57
CA GLY A 50 3.91 -15.76 4.25
C GLY A 50 4.34 -14.63 3.29
N ARG A 51 4.64 -14.93 2.02
CA ARG A 51 4.90 -13.89 1.01
C ARG A 51 3.69 -12.99 0.80
N ASP A 52 2.50 -13.57 0.61
CA ASP A 52 1.29 -12.80 0.32
C ASP A 52 0.85 -11.99 1.55
N ARG A 53 1.09 -12.52 2.76
CA ARG A 53 0.98 -11.76 4.03
C ARG A 53 1.88 -10.52 4.04
N ARG A 54 3.16 -10.68 3.70
CA ARG A 54 4.13 -9.58 3.63
C ARG A 54 3.78 -8.54 2.56
N LEU A 55 3.31 -8.98 1.38
CA LEU A 55 2.81 -8.07 0.34
C LEU A 55 1.60 -7.24 0.83
N SER A 56 0.66 -7.89 1.51
CA SER A 56 -0.51 -7.21 2.07
C SER A 56 -0.15 -6.22 3.18
N LEU A 57 0.79 -6.59 4.05
CA LEU A 57 1.35 -5.73 5.10
C LEU A 57 2.11 -4.55 4.48
N GLY A 58 2.99 -4.79 3.51
CA GLY A 58 3.74 -3.75 2.80
C GLY A 58 2.82 -2.75 2.12
N ALA A 59 1.76 -3.22 1.45
CA ALA A 59 0.75 -2.32 0.89
C ALA A 59 0.01 -1.49 1.96
N GLY A 60 -0.15 -2.00 3.18
CA GLY A 60 -0.71 -1.24 4.30
C GLY A 60 0.26 -0.19 4.84
N ILE A 61 1.54 -0.54 4.97
CA ILE A 61 2.61 0.39 5.39
C ILE A 61 2.75 1.55 4.40
N LEU A 62 2.78 1.25 3.09
CA LEU A 62 2.89 2.28 2.06
C LEU A 62 1.66 3.19 2.02
N LEU A 63 0.47 2.63 2.27
CA LEU A 63 -0.76 3.41 2.39
C LEU A 63 -0.70 4.33 3.62
N ASP A 64 -0.31 3.81 4.78
CA ASP A 64 -0.11 4.59 6.02
C ASP A 64 0.89 5.73 5.80
N LYS A 65 2.01 5.44 5.14
CA LYS A 65 3.03 6.45 4.81
C LYS A 65 2.47 7.55 3.92
N GLY A 66 1.76 7.23 2.85
CA GLY A 66 1.21 8.28 1.98
C GLY A 66 0.06 9.05 2.63
N LEU A 67 -0.76 8.40 3.47
CA LEU A 67 -1.78 9.07 4.27
C LEU A 67 -1.18 10.07 5.28
N SER A 68 0.01 9.80 5.80
CA SER A 68 0.66 10.69 6.77
C SER A 68 0.95 12.10 6.21
N ALA A 69 1.12 12.22 4.89
CA ALA A 69 1.26 13.52 4.21
C ALA A 69 -0.01 14.38 4.29
N TYR A 70 -1.16 13.76 4.58
CA TYR A 70 -2.46 14.40 4.78
C TYR A 70 -2.86 14.46 6.26
N GLY A 71 -1.96 14.11 7.19
CA GLY A 71 -2.26 14.03 8.63
C GLY A 71 -3.19 12.87 8.99
N LEU A 72 -3.27 11.84 8.15
CA LEU A 72 -4.10 10.65 8.34
C LEU A 72 -3.24 9.41 8.57
N SER A 73 -3.85 8.34 9.07
CA SER A 73 -3.22 7.03 9.23
C SER A 73 -4.12 5.92 8.70
N GLU A 74 -3.53 4.82 8.21
CA GLU A 74 -4.30 3.68 7.66
C GLU A 74 -5.21 3.04 8.72
N GLY A 75 -4.74 2.99 9.97
CA GLY A 75 -5.48 2.41 11.09
C GLY A 75 -6.72 3.20 11.52
N GLU A 76 -6.81 4.49 11.17
CA GLU A 76 -7.90 5.38 11.59
C GLU A 76 -8.88 5.70 10.46
N VAL A 77 -8.48 5.53 9.21
CA VAL A 77 -9.33 5.81 8.05
C VAL A 77 -10.17 4.59 7.66
N SER A 78 -11.40 4.84 7.22
CA SER A 78 -12.25 3.80 6.65
C SER A 78 -12.09 3.76 5.13
N ILE A 79 -11.74 2.58 4.61
CA ILE A 79 -11.66 2.34 3.17
C ILE A 79 -13.00 1.79 2.69
N SER A 80 -13.50 2.38 1.60
CA SER A 80 -14.70 1.91 0.90
C SER A 80 -14.31 1.38 -0.48
N TYR A 81 -15.10 0.48 -1.04
CA TYR A 81 -14.83 -0.10 -2.36
C TYR A 81 -15.92 0.32 -3.33
N GLY A 82 -15.50 0.91 -4.47
CA GLY A 82 -16.42 1.27 -5.54
C GLY A 82 -16.93 0.05 -6.33
N LYS A 83 -17.77 0.29 -7.35
CA LYS A 83 -18.37 -0.76 -8.21
C LYS A 83 -17.38 -1.78 -8.78
N ASN A 84 -16.13 -1.39 -9.03
CA ASN A 84 -15.09 -2.25 -9.60
C ASN A 84 -14.11 -2.80 -8.56
N GLY A 85 -14.44 -2.71 -7.26
CA GLY A 85 -13.54 -3.11 -6.18
C GLY A 85 -12.34 -2.17 -5.98
N LYS A 86 -12.31 -0.99 -6.62
CA LYS A 86 -11.25 0.01 -6.40
C LYS A 86 -11.42 0.64 -5.01
N PRO A 87 -10.41 0.59 -4.13
CA PRO A 87 -10.47 1.19 -2.81
C PRO A 87 -10.45 2.72 -2.90
N ARG A 88 -11.22 3.39 -2.05
CA ARG A 88 -11.35 4.86 -1.95
C ARG A 88 -11.64 5.28 -0.51
N LEU A 89 -11.20 6.49 -0.14
CA LEU A 89 -11.53 7.11 1.14
C LEU A 89 -12.83 7.91 1.00
N SER A 90 -13.96 7.35 1.44
CA SER A 90 -15.28 7.99 1.27
C SER A 90 -15.37 9.36 1.95
N ARG A 91 -14.70 9.53 3.09
CA ARG A 91 -14.62 10.80 3.84
C ARG A 91 -13.62 11.80 3.26
N TYR A 92 -12.71 11.35 2.38
CA TYR A 92 -11.64 12.16 1.80
C TYR A 92 -11.60 11.97 0.27
N PRO A 93 -12.66 12.39 -0.45
CA PRO A 93 -12.80 12.08 -1.88
C PRO A 93 -11.77 12.74 -2.79
N HIS A 94 -11.05 13.76 -2.29
CA HIS A 94 -9.97 14.46 -2.98
C HIS A 94 -8.62 13.73 -2.89
N ILE A 95 -8.51 12.70 -2.05
CA ILE A 95 -7.31 11.87 -1.92
C ILE A 95 -7.49 10.63 -2.80
N HIS A 96 -6.78 10.60 -3.92
CA HIS A 96 -6.80 9.47 -4.82
C HIS A 96 -5.56 8.62 -4.59
N PHE A 97 -5.75 7.31 -4.50
CA PHE A 97 -4.64 6.38 -4.39
C PHE A 97 -4.86 5.10 -5.20
N ASN A 98 -3.77 4.39 -5.47
CA ASN A 98 -3.81 3.06 -6.04
C ASN A 98 -2.70 2.18 -5.44
N LEU A 99 -3.03 0.91 -5.21
CA LEU A 99 -2.12 -0.09 -4.65
C LEU A 99 -1.78 -1.11 -5.73
N SER A 100 -0.51 -1.48 -5.84
CA SER A 100 -0.06 -2.54 -6.74
C SER A 100 1.07 -3.33 -6.09
N HIS A 101 1.26 -4.58 -6.51
CA HIS A 101 2.35 -5.40 -6.03
C HIS A 101 2.75 -6.47 -7.05
N SER A 102 4.02 -6.88 -7.07
CA SER A 102 4.51 -7.92 -7.97
C SER A 102 5.82 -8.53 -7.46
N GLY A 103 5.92 -9.87 -7.46
CA GLY A 103 7.06 -10.54 -6.88
C GLY A 103 7.19 -10.21 -5.39
N GLU A 104 8.32 -9.59 -5.01
CA GLU A 104 8.61 -9.16 -3.64
C GLU A 104 8.46 -7.64 -3.44
N MET A 105 7.81 -6.96 -4.38
CA MET A 105 7.66 -5.51 -4.35
C MET A 105 6.20 -5.10 -4.13
N ALA A 106 6.00 -4.12 -3.25
CA ALA A 106 4.74 -3.41 -3.09
C ALA A 106 4.92 -1.94 -3.52
N LEU A 107 3.85 -1.36 -4.06
CA LEU A 107 3.81 0.01 -4.55
C LEU A 107 2.46 0.66 -4.20
N THR A 108 2.51 1.93 -3.84
CA THR A 108 1.33 2.79 -3.69
C THR A 108 1.59 4.09 -4.44
N VAL A 109 0.58 4.62 -5.10
CA VAL A 109 0.61 5.98 -5.65
C VAL A 109 -0.50 6.79 -5.00
N PHE A 110 -0.20 8.05 -4.66
CA PHE A 110 -1.16 9.08 -4.29
C PHE A 110 -1.18 10.17 -5.36
N SER A 111 -2.33 10.82 -5.55
CA SER A 111 -2.51 11.91 -6.51
C SER A 111 -3.68 12.80 -6.12
N SER A 112 -3.70 14.04 -6.64
CA SER A 112 -4.85 14.94 -6.55
C SER A 112 -5.98 14.58 -7.53
N VAL A 113 -5.71 13.68 -8.48
CA VAL A 113 -6.67 13.20 -9.49
C VAL A 113 -6.74 11.68 -9.53
N ASP A 114 -7.79 11.15 -10.17
CA ASP A 114 -8.00 9.70 -10.24
C ASP A 114 -6.81 8.98 -10.91
N VAL A 115 -6.12 8.13 -10.14
CA VAL A 115 -4.86 7.49 -10.54
C VAL A 115 -4.97 5.97 -10.57
N GLY A 116 -4.16 5.32 -11.42
CA GLY A 116 -3.95 3.88 -11.44
C GLY A 116 -2.47 3.56 -11.66
N ALA A 117 -1.94 2.56 -10.95
CA ALA A 117 -0.57 2.10 -11.09
C ALA A 117 -0.53 0.58 -11.21
N ILE A 118 0.35 0.07 -12.07
CA ILE A 118 0.56 -1.35 -12.27
C ILE A 118 2.03 -1.66 -12.10
N LEU A 119 2.35 -2.49 -11.11
CA LEU A 119 3.67 -3.06 -10.94
C LEU A 119 3.70 -4.45 -11.56
N LYS A 120 4.69 -4.70 -12.42
CA LYS A 120 4.88 -6.01 -13.07
C LYS A 120 6.34 -6.43 -12.99
N ARG A 121 6.59 -7.63 -12.48
CA ARG A 121 7.90 -8.26 -12.57
C ARG A 121 8.20 -8.64 -14.02
N CYS A 122 9.17 -7.97 -14.64
CA CYS A 122 9.72 -8.37 -15.92
C CYS A 122 10.50 -9.69 -15.74
N ARG A 123 10.13 -10.73 -16.47
CA ARG A 123 10.94 -11.94 -16.61
C ARG A 123 11.74 -11.79 -17.90
N LYS A 124 13.06 -11.94 -17.83
CA LYS A 124 13.86 -12.11 -19.06
C LYS A 124 13.40 -13.43 -19.71
N ARG A 125 13.01 -13.38 -20.99
CA ARG A 125 12.92 -14.60 -21.80
C ARG A 125 14.35 -15.09 -21.98
N ILE A 126 14.64 -16.27 -21.46
CA ILE A 126 15.83 -17.05 -21.80
C ILE A 126 15.58 -17.67 -23.16
#